data_AF-A0A3M6TAT3-F1
#
_entry.id   AF-A0A3M6TAT3-F1
#
_cell.length_a   1.000
_cell.length_b   1.000
_cell.length_c   1.000
_cell.angle_alpha   90.00
_cell.angle_beta   90.00
_cell.angle_gamma   90.00
#
_symmetry.space_group_name_H-M   'P 1'
#
loop_
_entity.id
_entity.type
_entity.pdbx_description
1 polymer ?
#
loop_
_entity_poly.entity_id
_entity_poly.type
_entity_poly.pdbx_seq_one_letter_code
_entity_poly.pdbx_strand_id
1 'polypeptide(L)'
;MLGFIGGTLNPDPETVENHTRQIESLKKEIEERDKTLSRLKQDFNDLQAQNDDLKITLESKNHEIEALKDKVHKLETEKKILEKKLQNVELEFEDLKDQNNEKRKEIKDLKNSLELKDKEITAVKREVEDLRDQNNERAKEIEDLKVSLETKGKEIIVLTRKVRDLKDQNEKIKISLEARDKERDDLKDKIRELKNELKSFKRSSDVFQREWQDAKKALEKSEENYNKLKLDVERLSKKIQRMTEEDKRKEEEYKKWKKEFQENMQPLQSYGRSLSSPDSLDSACILLGQMCSRVQAMMYQKVLPDGYDEHCSYKVKFIEEDIALREGEDQHQASKRWEELKTKLSWNNAKHPRTMKEIQNKRNEMAHPEKLTKDKLLKSAKVMQDAKKLHGWMSFNHVHEIIRIWDLLGQME
;
A
#
# COMPACT_ATOMS: atom_id res chain seq x y z
N MET A 1 -110.27 121.80 -157.97
CA MET A 1 -110.53 121.68 -159.42
C MET A 1 -110.95 120.25 -159.70
N LEU A 2 -112.10 120.10 -160.38
CA LEU A 2 -112.45 119.13 -161.43
C LEU A 2 -111.89 117.68 -161.30
N GLY A 3 -112.69 116.61 -161.40
CA GLY A 3 -114.01 116.51 -161.99
C GLY A 3 -114.63 115.12 -161.85
N PHE A 4 -115.93 115.13 -162.11
CA PHE A 4 -116.89 114.05 -162.35
C PHE A 4 -116.37 112.89 -163.22
N ILE A 5 -116.73 111.66 -162.84
CA ILE A 5 -117.54 110.67 -163.59
C ILE A 5 -118.22 109.81 -162.48
N GLY A 6 -119.54 109.71 -162.30
CA GLY A 6 -120.60 109.58 -163.30
C GLY A 6 -120.91 108.10 -163.55
N GLY A 7 -121.38 107.36 -162.53
CA GLY A 7 -121.78 105.96 -162.65
C GLY A 7 -122.84 105.61 -161.62
N THR A 8 -124.11 105.66 -162.03
CA THR A 8 -125.28 105.25 -161.26
C THR A 8 -125.24 103.75 -160.97
N LEU A 9 -125.15 103.38 -159.69
CA LEU A 9 -125.48 102.05 -159.18
C LEU A 9 -126.57 102.23 -158.14
N ASN A 10 -127.80 101.93 -158.54
CA ASN A 10 -128.92 101.74 -157.64
C ASN A 10 -128.70 100.36 -156.99
N PRO A 11 -128.35 100.26 -155.70
CA PRO A 11 -128.12 98.96 -155.08
C PRO A 11 -129.47 98.33 -154.77
N ASP A 12 -129.67 97.14 -155.31
CA ASP A 12 -130.76 96.24 -155.00
C ASP A 12 -130.83 96.00 -153.46
N PRO A 13 -131.98 96.21 -152.79
CA PRO A 13 -132.13 96.02 -151.34
C PRO A 13 -131.59 94.68 -150.82
N GLU A 14 -131.63 93.64 -151.65
CA GLU A 14 -131.15 92.29 -151.33
C GLU A 14 -129.62 92.24 -151.12
N THR A 15 -128.84 93.10 -151.80
CA THR A 15 -127.36 93.14 -151.65
C THR A 15 -126.92 93.84 -150.37
N VAL A 16 -127.61 94.92 -149.98
CA VAL A 16 -127.34 95.65 -148.73
C VAL A 16 -127.69 94.79 -147.52
N GLU A 17 -128.80 94.05 -147.58
CA GLU A 17 -129.20 93.12 -146.53
C GLU A 17 -128.21 91.95 -146.38
N ASN A 18 -127.68 91.42 -147.50
CA ASN A 18 -126.64 90.38 -147.47
C ASN A 18 -125.33 90.87 -146.84
N HIS A 19 -124.84 92.05 -147.23
CA HIS A 19 -123.65 92.64 -146.60
C HIS A 19 -123.89 92.95 -145.11
N THR A 20 -125.08 93.37 -144.73
CA THR A 20 -125.44 93.61 -143.32
C THR A 20 -125.37 92.32 -142.51
N ARG A 21 -125.94 91.22 -143.03
CA ARG A 21 -125.83 89.88 -142.43
C ARG A 21 -124.38 89.40 -142.34
N GLN A 22 -123.55 89.66 -143.37
CA GLN A 22 -122.11 89.35 -143.33
C GLN A 22 -121.37 90.16 -142.27
N ILE A 23 -121.66 91.46 -142.14
CA ILE A 23 -121.05 92.32 -141.11
C ILE A 23 -121.47 91.85 -139.72
N GLU A 24 -122.73 91.48 -139.50
CA GLU A 24 -123.19 90.90 -138.25
C GLU A 24 -122.53 89.56 -137.95
N SER A 25 -122.37 88.69 -138.96
CA SER A 25 -121.64 87.42 -138.84
C SER A 25 -120.18 87.64 -138.47
N LEU A 26 -119.49 88.56 -139.15
CA LEU A 26 -118.09 88.91 -138.89
C LEU A 26 -117.92 89.57 -137.52
N LYS A 27 -118.84 90.44 -137.10
CA LYS A 27 -118.84 91.02 -135.74
C LYS A 27 -118.98 89.93 -134.69
N LYS A 28 -119.90 88.98 -134.91
CA LYS A 28 -120.08 87.85 -134.00
C LYS A 28 -118.81 87.00 -133.93
N GLU A 29 -118.18 86.73 -135.07
CA GLU A 29 -116.91 85.99 -135.13
C GLU A 29 -115.76 86.75 -134.46
N ILE A 30 -115.68 88.08 -134.63
CA ILE A 30 -114.71 88.94 -133.93
C ILE A 30 -114.95 88.87 -132.43
N GLU A 31 -116.20 88.98 -131.97
CA GLU A 31 -116.53 88.92 -130.55
C GLU A 31 -116.23 87.54 -129.95
N GLU A 32 -116.46 86.46 -130.71
CA GLU A 32 -116.06 85.11 -130.34
C GLU A 32 -114.54 84.99 -130.27
N ARG A 33 -113.81 85.55 -131.25
CA ARG A 33 -112.36 85.58 -131.26
C ARG A 33 -111.80 86.39 -130.08
N ASP A 34 -112.38 87.53 -129.74
CA ASP A 34 -111.97 88.33 -128.58
C ASP A 34 -112.19 87.58 -127.26
N LYS A 35 -113.31 86.83 -127.15
CA LYS A 35 -113.54 85.92 -126.03
C LYS A 35 -112.47 84.81 -125.98
N THR A 36 -112.11 84.22 -127.13
CA THR A 36 -111.04 83.21 -127.17
C THR A 36 -109.67 83.79 -126.85
N LEU A 37 -109.36 85.00 -127.32
CA LEU A 37 -108.09 85.68 -127.06
C LEU A 37 -107.98 86.06 -125.59
N SER A 38 -109.07 86.49 -124.97
CA SER A 38 -109.15 86.74 -123.53
C SER A 38 -108.90 85.48 -122.72
N ARG A 39 -109.48 84.34 -123.11
CA ARG A 39 -109.21 83.03 -122.47
C ARG A 39 -107.77 82.58 -122.65
N LEU A 40 -107.24 82.62 -123.88
CA LEU A 40 -105.84 82.27 -124.17
C LEU A 40 -104.85 83.15 -123.40
N LYS A 41 -105.17 84.44 -123.23
CA LYS A 41 -104.36 85.36 -122.43
C LYS A 41 -104.38 85.00 -120.95
N GLN A 42 -105.52 84.56 -120.44
CA GLN A 42 -105.64 84.05 -119.08
C GLN A 42 -104.82 82.75 -118.92
N ASP A 43 -105.01 81.77 -119.81
CA ASP A 43 -104.26 80.52 -119.80
C ASP A 43 -102.74 80.76 -119.89
N PHE A 44 -102.31 81.72 -120.71
CA PHE A 44 -100.91 82.12 -120.81
C PHE A 44 -100.37 82.67 -119.47
N ASN A 45 -101.12 83.55 -118.81
CA ASN A 45 -100.73 84.08 -117.51
C ASN A 45 -100.69 82.99 -116.43
N ASP A 46 -101.64 82.06 -116.45
CA ASP A 46 -101.69 80.94 -115.51
C ASP A 46 -100.51 79.97 -115.73
N LEU A 47 -100.18 79.67 -116.99
CA LEU A 47 -98.99 78.88 -117.35
C LEU A 47 -97.69 79.60 -116.98
N GLN A 48 -97.62 80.92 -117.16
CA GLN A 48 -96.48 81.72 -116.74
C GLN A 48 -96.28 81.65 -115.22
N ALA A 49 -97.36 81.79 -114.45
CA ALA A 49 -97.33 81.66 -112.99
C ALA A 49 -96.92 80.24 -112.55
N GLN A 50 -97.44 79.20 -113.22
CA GLN A 50 -97.00 77.81 -112.97
C GLN A 50 -95.52 77.61 -113.28
N ASN A 51 -95.00 78.18 -114.36
CA ASN A 51 -93.57 78.10 -114.69
C ASN A 51 -92.69 78.80 -113.64
N ASP A 52 -93.12 79.96 -113.14
CA ASP A 52 -92.40 80.67 -112.09
C ASP A 52 -92.39 79.88 -110.77
N ASP A 53 -93.51 79.26 -110.40
CA ASP A 53 -93.60 78.38 -109.21
C ASP A 53 -92.75 77.10 -109.35
N LEU A 54 -92.77 76.47 -110.53
CA LEU A 54 -91.91 75.33 -110.86
C LEU A 54 -90.43 75.72 -110.78
N LYS A 55 -90.06 76.93 -111.23
CA LYS A 55 -88.69 77.43 -111.14
C LYS A 55 -88.24 77.64 -109.69
N ILE A 56 -89.08 78.26 -108.86
CA ILE A 56 -88.81 78.42 -107.41
C ILE A 56 -88.66 77.06 -106.74
N THR A 57 -89.54 76.11 -107.06
CA THR A 57 -89.49 74.75 -106.52
C THR A 57 -88.20 74.03 -106.94
N LEU A 58 -87.79 74.16 -108.21
CA LEU A 58 -86.54 73.59 -108.71
C LEU A 58 -85.31 74.18 -108.00
N GLU A 59 -85.29 75.50 -107.81
CA GLU A 59 -84.22 76.18 -107.07
C GLU A 59 -84.17 75.69 -105.62
N SER A 60 -85.31 75.58 -104.93
CA SER A 60 -85.38 75.03 -103.57
C SER A 60 -84.86 73.59 -103.49
N LYS A 61 -85.27 72.74 -104.44
CA LYS A 61 -84.80 71.35 -104.52
C LYS A 61 -83.30 71.25 -104.82
N ASN A 62 -82.75 72.14 -105.63
CA ASN A 62 -81.31 72.21 -105.87
C ASN A 62 -80.54 72.58 -104.58
N HIS A 63 -81.03 73.54 -103.79
CA HIS A 63 -80.42 73.84 -102.49
C HIS A 63 -80.49 72.65 -101.53
N GLU A 64 -81.60 71.90 -101.51
CA GLU A 64 -81.74 70.68 -100.72
C GLU A 64 -80.72 69.60 -101.17
N ILE A 65 -80.52 69.42 -102.47
CA ILE A 65 -79.52 68.49 -103.03
C ILE A 65 -78.11 68.88 -102.60
N GLU A 66 -77.73 70.16 -102.67
CA GLU A 66 -76.40 70.60 -102.23
C GLU A 66 -76.19 70.40 -100.73
N ALA A 67 -77.19 70.69 -99.89
CA ALA A 67 -77.12 70.41 -98.45
C ALA A 67 -76.96 68.91 -98.14
N LEU A 68 -77.65 68.04 -98.90
CA LEU A 68 -77.51 66.59 -98.78
C LEU A 68 -76.13 66.11 -99.23
N LYS A 69 -75.58 66.65 -100.33
CA LYS A 69 -74.21 66.35 -100.77
C LYS A 69 -73.18 66.70 -99.71
N ASP A 70 -73.29 67.87 -99.08
CA ASP A 70 -72.41 68.28 -97.98
C ASP A 70 -72.49 67.33 -96.79
N LYS A 71 -73.70 66.90 -96.43
CA LYS A 71 -73.91 65.93 -95.36
C LYS A 71 -73.29 64.57 -95.69
N VAL A 72 -73.43 64.10 -96.93
CA VAL A 72 -72.79 62.87 -97.41
C VAL A 72 -71.27 62.98 -97.33
N HIS A 73 -70.69 64.10 -97.77
CA HIS A 73 -69.24 64.32 -97.67
C HIS A 73 -68.74 64.28 -96.22
N LYS A 74 -69.46 64.93 -95.29
CA LYS A 74 -69.11 64.87 -93.85
C LYS A 74 -69.16 63.43 -93.32
N LEU A 75 -70.24 62.70 -93.61
CA LEU A 75 -70.35 61.30 -93.19
C LEU A 75 -69.27 60.40 -93.80
N GLU A 76 -68.87 60.62 -95.05
CA GLU A 76 -67.79 59.90 -95.71
C GLU A 76 -66.44 60.16 -95.01
N THR A 77 -66.19 61.40 -94.57
CA THR A 77 -64.98 61.73 -93.81
C THR A 77 -64.98 61.11 -92.42
N GLU A 78 -66.11 61.14 -91.71
CA GLU A 78 -66.26 60.50 -90.40
C GLU A 78 -66.07 58.98 -90.50
N LYS A 79 -66.65 58.34 -91.51
CA LYS A 79 -66.45 56.91 -91.80
C LYS A 79 -64.97 56.58 -91.96
N LYS A 80 -64.22 57.34 -92.76
CA LYS A 80 -62.77 57.12 -92.95
C LYS A 80 -61.98 57.31 -91.65
N ILE A 81 -62.37 58.24 -90.79
CA ILE A 81 -61.73 58.44 -89.48
C ILE A 81 -62.02 57.25 -88.56
N LEU A 82 -63.26 56.76 -88.53
CA LEU A 82 -63.65 55.60 -87.72
C LEU A 82 -62.98 54.32 -88.20
N GLU A 83 -62.86 54.09 -89.50
CA GLU A 83 -62.14 52.95 -90.08
C GLU A 83 -60.67 52.94 -89.64
N LYS A 84 -59.98 54.09 -89.67
CA LYS A 84 -58.60 54.19 -89.17
C LYS A 84 -58.48 53.91 -87.68
N LYS A 85 -59.43 54.41 -86.87
CA LYS A 85 -59.45 54.13 -85.44
C LYS A 85 -59.69 52.64 -85.16
N LEU A 86 -60.58 52.01 -85.91
CA LEU A 86 -60.84 50.58 -85.80
C LEU A 86 -59.59 49.76 -86.11
N GLN A 87 -58.90 50.07 -87.22
CA GLN A 87 -57.64 49.41 -87.57
C GLN A 87 -56.57 49.55 -86.47
N ASN A 88 -56.44 50.73 -85.86
CA ASN A 88 -55.48 50.93 -84.78
C ASN A 88 -55.83 50.07 -83.54
N VAL A 89 -57.11 50.01 -83.17
CA VAL A 89 -57.57 49.17 -82.06
C VAL A 89 -57.37 47.68 -82.36
N GLU A 90 -57.57 47.24 -83.60
CA GLU A 90 -57.31 45.85 -84.02
C GLU A 90 -55.82 45.49 -83.88
N LEU A 91 -54.91 46.40 -84.24
CA LEU A 91 -53.46 46.21 -84.06
C LEU A 91 -53.06 46.17 -82.58
N GLU A 92 -53.59 47.09 -81.76
CA GLU A 92 -53.35 47.08 -80.30
C GLU A 92 -53.88 45.80 -79.65
N PHE A 93 -55.02 45.29 -80.10
CA PHE A 93 -55.59 44.05 -79.60
C PHE A 93 -54.70 42.84 -79.90
N GLU A 94 -54.15 42.75 -81.11
CA GLU A 94 -53.27 41.64 -81.48
C GLU A 94 -51.93 41.70 -80.71
N ASP A 95 -51.37 42.89 -80.51
CA ASP A 95 -50.16 43.07 -79.69
C ASP A 95 -50.40 42.64 -78.22
N LEU A 96 -51.51 43.07 -77.63
CA LEU A 96 -51.88 42.67 -76.26
C LEU A 96 -52.10 41.15 -76.13
N LYS A 97 -52.66 40.53 -77.17
CA LYS A 97 -52.87 39.08 -77.22
C LYS A 97 -51.54 38.34 -77.30
N ASP A 98 -50.58 38.82 -78.09
CA ASP A 98 -49.23 38.26 -78.17
C ASP A 98 -48.48 38.40 -76.84
N GLN A 99 -48.55 39.57 -76.20
CA GLN A 99 -47.99 39.78 -74.86
C GLN A 99 -48.61 38.81 -73.83
N ASN A 100 -49.92 38.58 -73.88
CA ASN A 100 -50.62 37.66 -72.99
C ASN A 100 -50.16 36.21 -73.21
N ASN A 101 -49.97 35.80 -74.47
CA ASN A 101 -49.44 34.48 -74.81
C ASN A 101 -48.02 34.29 -74.28
N GLU A 102 -47.16 35.30 -74.38
CA GLU A 102 -45.80 35.23 -73.87
C GLU A 102 -45.76 35.16 -72.34
N LYS A 103 -46.56 36.00 -71.67
CA LYS A 103 -46.71 35.94 -70.21
C LYS A 103 -47.25 34.59 -69.73
N ARG A 104 -48.14 33.95 -70.49
CA ARG A 104 -48.61 32.58 -70.19
C ARG A 104 -47.50 31.53 -70.28
N LYS A 105 -46.57 31.66 -71.24
CA LYS A 105 -45.40 30.77 -71.32
C LYS A 105 -44.47 31.01 -70.13
N GLU A 106 -44.13 32.26 -69.82
CA GLU A 106 -43.30 32.61 -68.67
C GLU A 106 -43.87 32.02 -67.36
N ILE A 107 -45.19 32.17 -67.15
CA ILE A 107 -45.88 31.60 -65.97
C ILE A 107 -45.75 30.07 -65.93
N LYS A 108 -45.87 29.40 -67.08
CA LYS A 108 -45.73 27.94 -67.17
C LYS A 108 -44.32 27.49 -66.81
N ASP A 109 -43.31 28.20 -67.31
CA ASP A 109 -41.91 27.86 -67.05
C ASP A 109 -41.52 28.11 -65.59
N LEU A 110 -41.97 29.23 -65.01
CA LEU A 110 -41.81 29.52 -63.59
C LEU A 110 -42.48 28.45 -62.72
N LYS A 111 -43.68 27.99 -63.10
CA LYS A 111 -44.39 26.92 -62.38
C LYS A 111 -43.62 25.60 -62.41
N ASN A 112 -43.06 25.23 -63.56
CA ASN A 112 -42.23 24.03 -63.69
C ASN A 112 -40.95 24.14 -62.84
N SER A 113 -40.30 25.30 -62.85
CA SER A 113 -39.11 25.55 -62.03
C SER A 113 -39.41 25.46 -60.54
N LEU A 114 -40.56 26.02 -60.10
CA LEU A 114 -41.01 25.94 -58.72
C LEU A 114 -41.25 24.47 -58.30
N GLU A 115 -41.91 23.67 -59.14
CA GLU A 115 -42.14 22.25 -58.85
C GLU A 115 -40.83 21.45 -58.74
N LEU A 116 -39.83 21.75 -59.57
CA LEU A 116 -38.50 21.15 -59.46
C LEU A 116 -37.81 21.55 -58.14
N LYS A 117 -37.89 22.83 -57.76
CA LYS A 117 -37.32 23.31 -56.49
C LYS A 117 -38.02 22.69 -55.28
N ASP A 118 -39.34 22.49 -55.32
CA ASP A 118 -40.05 21.78 -54.27
C ASP A 118 -39.59 20.32 -54.15
N LYS A 119 -39.37 19.62 -55.27
CA LYS A 119 -38.80 18.27 -55.27
C LYS A 119 -37.40 18.25 -54.64
N GLU A 120 -36.53 19.19 -55.01
CA GLU A 120 -35.19 19.33 -54.40
C GLU A 120 -35.28 19.59 -52.88
N ILE A 121 -36.16 20.50 -52.45
CA ILE A 121 -36.38 20.78 -51.02
C ILE A 121 -36.84 19.52 -50.28
N THR A 122 -37.77 18.75 -50.85
CA THR A 122 -38.20 17.49 -50.22
C THR A 122 -37.09 16.44 -50.16
N ALA A 123 -36.20 16.39 -51.15
CA ALA A 123 -35.05 15.49 -51.13
C ALA A 123 -34.06 15.87 -50.03
N VAL A 124 -33.66 17.15 -49.97
CA VAL A 124 -32.75 17.67 -48.94
C VAL A 124 -33.34 17.49 -47.54
N LYS A 125 -34.65 17.70 -47.35
CA LYS A 125 -35.30 17.45 -46.05
C LYS A 125 -35.19 16.00 -45.60
N ARG A 126 -35.31 15.02 -46.52
CA ARG A 126 -35.12 13.60 -46.19
C ARG A 126 -33.67 13.32 -45.80
N GLU A 127 -32.71 13.83 -46.56
CA GLU A 127 -31.28 13.66 -46.27
C GLU A 127 -30.90 14.23 -44.90
N VAL A 128 -31.45 15.40 -44.53
CA VAL A 128 -31.25 15.99 -43.21
C VAL A 128 -31.80 15.10 -42.09
N GLU A 129 -32.97 14.49 -42.29
CA GLU A 129 -33.56 13.57 -41.31
C GLU A 129 -32.72 12.28 -41.18
N ASP A 130 -32.28 11.70 -42.29
CA ASP A 130 -31.41 10.51 -42.31
C ASP A 130 -30.07 10.78 -41.59
N LEU A 131 -29.46 11.95 -41.83
CA LEU A 131 -28.23 12.35 -41.14
C LEU A 131 -28.45 12.59 -39.65
N ARG A 132 -29.62 13.12 -39.27
CA ARG A 132 -30.00 13.32 -37.87
C ARG A 132 -30.13 11.98 -37.15
N ASP A 133 -30.77 10.99 -37.77
CA ASP A 133 -30.91 9.65 -37.22
C ASP A 133 -29.57 8.94 -37.06
N GLN A 134 -28.68 9.05 -38.06
CA GLN A 134 -27.32 8.53 -37.96
C GLN A 134 -26.52 9.18 -36.82
N ASN A 135 -26.65 10.49 -36.63
CA ASN A 135 -26.00 11.19 -35.52
C ASN A 135 -26.54 10.75 -34.16
N ASN A 136 -27.85 10.54 -34.05
CA ASN A 136 -28.47 10.03 -32.82
C ASN A 136 -27.97 8.62 -32.48
N GLU A 137 -27.81 7.76 -33.48
CA GLU A 137 -27.33 6.40 -33.26
C GLU A 137 -25.84 6.39 -32.85
N ARG A 138 -25.00 7.16 -33.54
CA ARG A 138 -23.59 7.36 -33.12
C ARG A 138 -23.48 7.93 -31.71
N ALA A 139 -24.38 8.83 -31.31
CA ALA A 139 -24.39 9.38 -29.96
C ALA A 139 -24.67 8.32 -28.89
N LYS A 140 -25.57 7.36 -29.18
CA LYS A 140 -25.82 6.21 -28.28
C LYS A 140 -24.59 5.31 -28.20
N GLU A 141 -23.97 4.97 -29.34
CA GLU A 141 -22.75 4.14 -29.36
C GLU A 141 -21.62 4.77 -28.54
N ILE A 142 -21.46 6.10 -28.62
CA ILE A 142 -20.47 6.84 -27.81
C ILE A 142 -20.77 6.70 -26.32
N GLU A 143 -22.03 6.82 -25.91
CA GLU A 143 -22.41 6.68 -24.50
C GLU A 143 -22.20 5.25 -23.99
N ASP A 144 -22.54 4.23 -24.78
CA ASP A 144 -22.29 2.82 -24.44
C ASP A 144 -20.78 2.54 -24.28
N LEU A 145 -19.96 3.04 -25.21
CA LEU A 145 -18.50 2.92 -25.12
C LEU A 145 -17.93 3.63 -23.89
N LYS A 146 -18.49 4.78 -23.52
CA LYS A 146 -18.08 5.54 -22.34
C LYS A 146 -18.40 4.79 -21.05
N VAL A 147 -19.59 4.18 -20.93
CA VAL A 147 -19.95 3.31 -19.80
C VAL A 147 -19.01 2.11 -19.73
N SER A 148 -18.73 1.46 -20.86
CA SER A 148 -17.78 0.34 -20.93
C SER A 148 -16.38 0.76 -20.46
N LEU A 149 -15.87 1.91 -20.91
CA LEU A 149 -14.59 2.45 -20.48
C LEU A 149 -14.54 2.70 -18.97
N GLU A 150 -15.61 3.26 -18.39
CA GLU A 150 -15.69 3.49 -16.95
C GLU A 150 -15.65 2.17 -16.16
N THR A 151 -16.37 1.14 -16.61
CA THR A 151 -16.33 -0.19 -15.97
C THR A 151 -14.94 -0.81 -16.04
N LYS A 152 -14.26 -0.74 -17.19
CA LYS A 152 -12.88 -1.20 -17.33
C LYS A 152 -11.91 -0.39 -16.47
N GLY A 153 -12.11 0.91 -16.32
CA GLY A 153 -11.36 1.74 -15.39
C GLY A 153 -11.48 1.25 -13.94
N LYS A 154 -12.69 0.90 -13.50
CA LYS A 154 -12.93 0.32 -12.17
C LYS A 154 -12.23 -1.04 -11.99
N GLU A 155 -12.28 -1.92 -13.00
CA GLU A 155 -11.56 -3.20 -12.99
C GLU A 155 -10.04 -3.01 -12.85
N ILE A 156 -9.45 -2.09 -13.62
CA ILE A 156 -8.01 -1.77 -13.56
C ILE A 156 -7.62 -1.30 -12.15
N ILE A 157 -8.43 -0.45 -11.51
CA ILE A 157 -8.16 0.02 -10.14
C ILE A 157 -8.14 -1.17 -9.17
N VAL A 158 -9.09 -2.12 -9.28
CA VAL A 158 -9.14 -3.32 -8.43
C VAL A 158 -7.91 -4.20 -8.65
N LEU A 159 -7.55 -4.48 -9.91
CA LEU A 159 -6.37 -5.27 -10.25
C LEU A 159 -5.08 -4.61 -9.76
N THR A 160 -4.97 -3.28 -9.90
CA THR A 160 -3.82 -2.51 -9.43
C THR A 160 -3.65 -2.62 -7.90
N ARG A 161 -4.75 -2.59 -7.14
CA ARG A 161 -4.70 -2.84 -5.69
C ARG A 161 -4.24 -4.26 -5.38
N LYS A 162 -4.79 -5.26 -6.05
CA LYS A 162 -4.41 -6.67 -5.83
C LYS A 162 -2.93 -6.93 -6.12
N VAL A 163 -2.38 -6.31 -7.18
CA VAL A 163 -0.94 -6.39 -7.49
C VAL A 163 -0.09 -5.76 -6.39
N ARG A 164 -0.52 -4.61 -5.84
CA ARG A 164 0.16 -3.98 -4.71
C ARG A 164 0.14 -4.88 -3.47
N ASP A 165 -1.01 -5.43 -3.12
CA ASP A 165 -1.15 -6.29 -1.94
C ASP A 165 -0.27 -7.55 -2.07
N LEU A 166 -0.23 -8.17 -3.25
CA LEU A 166 0.65 -9.31 -3.53
C LEU A 166 2.13 -8.92 -3.44
N LYS A 167 2.51 -7.73 -3.89
CA LYS A 167 3.89 -7.23 -3.76
C LYS A 167 4.27 -7.06 -2.29
N ASP A 168 3.38 -6.49 -1.48
CA ASP A 168 3.62 -6.31 -0.04
C ASP A 168 3.69 -7.66 0.69
N GLN A 169 2.87 -8.64 0.30
CA GLN A 169 2.95 -10.01 0.80
C GLN A 169 4.29 -10.68 0.44
N ASN A 170 4.75 -10.52 -0.80
CA ASN A 170 6.03 -11.06 -1.24
C ASN A 170 7.21 -10.45 -0.46
N GLU A 171 7.17 -9.14 -0.18
CA GLU A 171 8.21 -8.50 0.64
C GLU A 171 8.21 -9.03 2.08
N LYS A 172 7.04 -9.24 2.68
CA LYS A 172 6.92 -9.87 4.01
C LYS A 172 7.48 -11.29 4.02
N ILE A 173 7.17 -12.09 3.00
CA ILE A 173 7.70 -13.45 2.86
C ILE A 173 9.23 -13.42 2.72
N LYS A 174 9.76 -12.51 1.90
CA LYS A 174 11.20 -12.34 1.71
C LYS A 174 11.92 -12.02 3.02
N ILE A 175 11.43 -11.05 3.79
CA ILE A 175 12.00 -10.70 5.11
C ILE A 175 11.94 -11.90 6.06
N SER A 176 10.83 -12.66 6.06
CA SER A 176 10.69 -13.85 6.90
C SER A 176 11.66 -14.97 6.52
N LEU A 177 11.90 -15.18 5.22
CA LEU A 177 12.90 -16.14 4.73
C LEU A 177 14.31 -15.73 5.15
N GLU A 178 14.69 -14.47 4.97
CA GLU A 178 16.00 -13.96 5.40
C GLU A 178 16.22 -14.13 6.92
N ALA A 179 15.18 -13.95 7.74
CA ALA A 179 15.26 -14.20 9.18
C ALA A 179 15.46 -15.69 9.50
N ARG A 180 14.76 -16.58 8.81
CA ARG A 180 14.91 -18.05 8.99
C ARG A 180 16.26 -18.55 8.50
N ASP A 181 16.81 -17.96 7.44
CA ASP A 181 18.15 -18.27 6.96
C ASP A 181 19.21 -17.93 8.02
N LYS A 182 19.11 -16.76 8.67
CA LYS A 182 19.98 -16.40 9.79
C LYS A 182 19.88 -17.39 10.95
N GLU A 183 18.65 -17.73 11.36
CA GLU A 183 18.42 -18.70 12.43
C GLU A 183 19.01 -20.08 12.10
N ARG A 184 18.88 -20.54 10.85
CA ARG A 184 19.50 -21.78 10.38
C ARG A 184 21.01 -21.71 10.49
N ASP A 185 21.63 -20.59 10.11
CA ASP A 185 23.07 -20.42 10.16
C ASP A 185 23.57 -20.41 11.62
N ASP A 186 22.87 -19.71 12.53
CA ASP A 186 23.14 -19.75 13.97
C ASP A 186 23.05 -21.17 14.54
N LEU A 187 22.01 -21.92 14.18
CA LEU A 187 21.84 -23.32 14.58
C LEU A 187 22.96 -24.21 14.03
N LYS A 188 23.38 -23.98 12.79
CA LYS A 188 24.49 -24.73 12.16
C LYS A 188 25.80 -24.48 12.88
N ASP A 189 26.04 -23.26 13.34
CA ASP A 189 27.21 -22.90 14.13
C ASP A 189 27.16 -23.56 15.51
N LYS A 190 26.01 -23.55 16.18
CA LYS A 190 25.79 -24.23 17.46
C LYS A 190 25.98 -25.76 17.36
N ILE A 191 25.53 -26.37 16.26
CA ILE A 191 25.80 -27.79 15.96
C ILE A 191 27.32 -28.03 15.79
N ARG A 192 28.04 -27.12 15.14
CA ARG A 192 29.50 -27.23 14.97
C ARG A 192 30.23 -27.18 16.31
N GLU A 193 29.79 -26.28 17.20
CA GLU A 193 30.32 -26.14 18.56
C GLU A 193 30.06 -27.41 19.39
N LEU A 194 28.81 -27.86 19.49
CA LEU A 194 28.45 -29.10 20.20
C LEU A 194 29.20 -30.33 19.64
N LYS A 195 29.42 -30.40 18.32
CA LYS A 195 30.20 -31.47 17.71
C LYS A 195 31.68 -31.43 18.14
N ASN A 196 32.24 -30.24 18.34
CA ASN A 196 33.60 -30.08 18.83
C ASN A 196 33.70 -30.42 20.32
N GLU A 197 32.73 -29.98 21.14
CA GLU A 197 32.62 -30.38 22.54
C GLU A 197 32.51 -31.89 22.67
N LEU A 198 31.63 -32.54 21.90
CA LEU A 198 31.48 -33.99 21.89
C LEU A 198 32.78 -34.71 21.52
N LYS A 199 33.54 -34.19 20.54
CA LYS A 199 34.88 -34.72 20.21
C LYS A 199 35.85 -34.58 21.38
N SER A 200 35.83 -33.44 22.07
CA SER A 200 36.68 -33.20 23.24
C SER A 200 36.32 -34.12 24.42
N PHE A 201 35.02 -34.29 24.68
CA PHE A 201 34.51 -35.19 25.70
C PHE A 201 34.86 -36.64 25.38
N LYS A 202 34.73 -37.05 24.12
CA LYS A 202 35.16 -38.39 23.67
C LYS A 202 36.65 -38.62 23.92
N ARG A 203 37.52 -37.66 23.59
CA ARG A 203 38.95 -37.75 23.91
C ARG A 203 39.20 -37.87 25.42
N SER A 204 38.49 -37.09 26.22
CA SER A 204 38.58 -37.16 27.69
C SER A 204 38.13 -38.53 28.22
N SER A 205 37.01 -39.06 27.72
CA SER A 205 36.53 -40.42 28.03
C SER A 205 37.56 -41.49 27.64
N ASP A 206 38.21 -41.35 26.48
CA ASP A 206 39.27 -42.28 26.06
C ASP A 206 40.48 -42.24 27.01
N VAL A 207 40.84 -41.05 27.52
CA VAL A 207 41.91 -40.89 28.54
C VAL A 207 41.49 -41.55 29.85
N PHE A 208 40.31 -41.24 30.38
CA PHE A 208 39.80 -41.85 31.61
C PHE A 208 39.69 -43.38 31.51
N GLN A 209 39.32 -43.91 30.35
CA GLN A 209 39.28 -45.34 30.13
C GLN A 209 40.67 -45.99 30.23
N ARG A 210 41.72 -45.33 29.71
CA ARG A 210 43.11 -45.80 29.86
C ARG A 210 43.57 -45.72 31.31
N GLU A 211 43.33 -44.59 31.97
CA GLU A 211 43.69 -44.39 33.38
C GLU A 211 43.01 -45.43 34.28
N TRP A 212 41.74 -45.74 34.04
CA TRP A 212 41.01 -46.78 34.75
C TRP A 212 41.61 -48.18 34.50
N GLN A 213 41.99 -48.50 33.26
CA GLN A 213 42.67 -49.77 32.95
C GLN A 213 44.03 -49.89 33.65
N ASP A 214 44.80 -48.81 33.66
CA ASP A 214 46.11 -48.78 34.34
C ASP A 214 45.96 -48.90 35.86
N ALA A 215 44.99 -48.20 36.45
CA ALA A 215 44.64 -48.31 37.87
C ALA A 215 44.18 -49.73 38.23
N LYS A 216 43.36 -50.36 37.38
CA LYS A 216 42.93 -51.75 37.55
C LYS A 216 44.12 -52.72 37.56
N LYS A 217 45.05 -52.60 36.61
CA LYS A 217 46.29 -53.41 36.58
C LYS A 217 47.17 -53.17 37.80
N ALA A 218 47.26 -51.93 38.28
CA ALA A 218 48.01 -51.60 39.49
C ALA A 218 47.38 -52.24 40.74
N LEU A 219 46.05 -52.26 40.81
CA LEU A 219 45.31 -52.93 41.87
C LEU A 219 45.54 -54.45 41.86
N GLU A 220 45.44 -55.09 40.70
CA GLU A 220 45.74 -56.52 40.52
C GLU A 220 47.15 -56.86 41.02
N LYS A 221 48.16 -56.06 40.63
CA LYS A 221 49.55 -56.22 41.13
C LYS A 221 49.66 -56.01 42.64
N SER A 222 48.95 -55.03 43.20
CA SER A 222 48.95 -54.78 44.65
C SER A 222 48.29 -55.94 45.41
N GLU A 223 47.23 -56.53 44.86
CA GLU A 223 46.54 -57.69 45.43
C GLU A 223 47.42 -58.93 45.39
N GLU A 224 48.13 -59.18 44.28
CA GLU A 224 49.16 -60.22 44.20
C GLU A 224 50.25 -60.01 45.26
N ASN A 225 50.74 -58.78 45.41
CA ASN A 225 51.72 -58.44 46.43
C ASN A 225 51.16 -58.63 47.86
N TYR A 226 49.91 -58.26 48.10
CA TYR A 226 49.22 -58.48 49.37
C TYR A 226 49.08 -59.97 49.68
N ASN A 227 48.71 -60.79 48.70
CA ASN A 227 48.60 -62.24 48.86
C ASN A 227 49.97 -62.88 49.15
N LYS A 228 51.04 -62.44 48.47
CA LYS A 228 52.42 -62.84 48.79
C LYS A 228 52.78 -62.47 50.23
N LEU A 229 52.52 -61.21 50.62
CA LEU A 229 52.80 -60.73 51.97
C LEU A 229 52.00 -61.51 53.02
N LYS A 230 50.73 -61.83 52.75
CA LYS A 230 49.88 -62.65 53.62
C LYS A 230 50.48 -64.05 53.83
N LEU A 231 50.95 -64.70 52.75
CA LEU A 231 51.63 -66.00 52.84
C LEU A 231 52.92 -65.91 53.66
N ASP A 232 53.70 -64.83 53.49
CA ASP A 232 54.92 -64.61 54.27
C ASP A 232 54.59 -64.35 55.75
N VAL A 233 53.53 -63.61 56.06
CA VAL A 233 53.02 -63.43 57.43
C VAL A 233 52.57 -64.76 58.02
N GLU A 234 51.81 -65.59 57.30
CA GLU A 234 51.44 -66.94 57.77
C GLU A 234 52.66 -67.81 58.05
N ARG A 235 53.67 -67.77 57.17
CA ARG A 235 54.93 -68.49 57.37
C ARG A 235 55.67 -68.00 58.62
N LEU A 236 55.77 -66.70 58.80
CA LEU A 236 56.37 -66.09 59.99
C LEU A 236 55.55 -66.44 61.25
N SER A 237 54.24 -66.44 61.17
CA SER A 237 53.34 -66.80 62.27
C SER A 237 53.54 -68.26 62.71
N LYS A 238 53.64 -69.20 61.75
CA LYS A 238 54.03 -70.61 62.03
C LYS A 238 55.44 -70.72 62.60
N LYS A 239 56.37 -69.87 62.17
CA LYS A 239 57.73 -69.82 62.74
C LYS A 239 57.71 -69.32 64.18
N ILE A 240 56.94 -68.27 64.47
CA ILE A 240 56.71 -67.76 65.83
C ILE A 240 56.07 -68.85 66.69
N GLN A 241 55.01 -69.53 66.24
CA GLN A 241 54.42 -70.64 66.98
C GLN A 241 55.45 -71.72 67.32
N ARG A 242 56.27 -72.15 66.36
CA ARG A 242 57.37 -73.10 66.64
C ARG A 242 58.34 -72.57 67.69
N MET A 243 58.75 -71.30 67.58
CA MET A 243 59.59 -70.66 68.59
C MET A 243 58.90 -70.56 69.95
N THR A 244 57.58 -70.31 70.00
CA THR A 244 56.80 -70.26 71.24
C THR A 244 56.66 -71.65 71.87
N GLU A 245 56.42 -72.70 71.09
CA GLU A 245 56.45 -74.09 71.59
C GLU A 245 57.86 -74.49 72.05
N GLU A 246 58.90 -74.02 71.36
CA GLU A 246 60.28 -74.24 71.74
C GLU A 246 60.67 -73.47 73.01
N ASP A 247 60.18 -72.24 73.17
CA ASP A 247 60.28 -71.46 74.41
C ASP A 247 59.47 -72.10 75.53
N LYS A 248 58.26 -72.61 75.27
CA LYS A 248 57.50 -73.40 76.27
C LYS A 248 58.25 -74.65 76.68
N ARG A 249 58.89 -75.37 75.74
CA ARG A 249 59.72 -76.54 76.06
C ARG A 249 60.92 -76.14 76.92
N LYS A 250 61.61 -75.05 76.55
CA LYS A 250 62.68 -74.46 77.37
C LYS A 250 62.17 -73.97 78.72
N GLU A 251 60.93 -73.49 78.80
CA GLU A 251 60.31 -73.02 80.03
C GLU A 251 59.82 -74.18 80.91
N GLU A 252 59.45 -75.31 80.32
CA GLU A 252 59.23 -76.58 81.01
C GLU A 252 60.55 -77.20 81.48
N GLU A 253 61.62 -77.15 80.67
CA GLU A 253 62.99 -77.47 81.08
C GLU A 253 63.45 -76.53 82.20
N TYR A 254 63.13 -75.24 82.13
CA TYR A 254 63.37 -74.25 83.18
C TYR A 254 62.53 -74.51 84.42
N LYS A 255 61.27 -74.95 84.29
CA LYS A 255 60.44 -75.39 85.43
C LYS A 255 60.99 -76.65 86.07
N LYS A 256 61.57 -77.56 85.28
CA LYS A 256 62.23 -78.78 85.77
C LYS A 256 63.51 -78.41 86.55
N TRP A 257 64.33 -77.53 85.98
CA TRP A 257 65.48 -76.91 86.65
C TRP A 257 65.06 -76.13 87.91
N LYS A 258 63.94 -75.41 87.88
CA LYS A 258 63.36 -74.68 89.01
C LYS A 258 62.84 -75.63 90.11
N LYS A 259 62.38 -76.82 89.76
CA LYS A 259 61.94 -77.87 90.70
C LYS A 259 63.13 -78.48 91.44
N GLU A 260 64.28 -78.64 90.78
CA GLU A 260 65.56 -79.01 91.43
C GLU A 260 66.15 -77.87 92.26
N PHE A 261 65.98 -76.61 91.82
CA PHE A 261 66.42 -75.42 92.55
C PHE A 261 65.60 -75.14 93.82
N GLN A 262 64.31 -75.51 93.85
CA GLN A 262 63.40 -75.28 94.98
C GLN A 262 63.52 -76.29 96.13
N GLU A 263 64.24 -77.41 95.98
CA GLU A 263 64.56 -78.31 97.10
C GLU A 263 65.70 -77.79 98.00
N ASN A 264 66.31 -76.65 97.66
CA ASN A 264 67.52 -76.15 98.32
C ASN A 264 67.49 -74.70 98.84
N MET A 265 66.32 -74.05 99.03
CA MET A 265 66.16 -72.89 99.97
C MET A 265 64.75 -72.27 99.99
N GLN A 266 64.33 -71.84 101.19
CA GLN A 266 63.21 -70.94 101.52
C GLN A 266 63.56 -69.44 101.23
N PRO A 267 62.63 -68.43 101.21
CA PRO A 267 61.32 -68.34 101.90
C PRO A 267 60.11 -67.70 101.14
N LEU A 268 58.94 -67.81 101.79
CA LEU A 268 57.73 -66.95 101.85
C LEU A 268 57.36 -65.95 100.72
N GLN A 269 56.26 -66.30 100.03
CA GLN A 269 54.98 -65.59 99.83
C GLN A 269 54.89 -64.05 99.67
N SER A 270 54.51 -63.66 98.44
CA SER A 270 53.31 -62.89 98.00
C SER A 270 52.79 -61.67 98.79
N TYR A 271 52.65 -60.50 98.16
CA TYR A 271 51.43 -60.01 97.47
C TYR A 271 51.60 -58.54 97.02
N GLY A 272 51.15 -58.22 95.80
CA GLY A 272 50.22 -57.12 95.54
C GLY A 272 50.65 -55.64 95.59
N ARG A 273 50.67 -55.06 94.37
CA ARG A 273 49.98 -53.82 93.93
C ARG A 273 50.59 -52.42 94.19
N SER A 274 50.58 -51.67 93.08
CA SER A 274 50.06 -50.30 92.92
C SER A 274 51.02 -49.18 92.49
N LEU A 275 50.68 -48.63 91.31
CA LEU A 275 50.54 -47.21 90.96
C LEU A 275 51.65 -46.20 91.28
N SER A 276 52.15 -45.54 90.23
CA SER A 276 51.86 -44.14 89.85
C SER A 276 52.99 -43.64 88.92
N SER A 277 52.69 -43.28 87.66
CA SER A 277 52.24 -41.96 87.16
C SER A 277 53.40 -41.15 86.56
N PRO A 278 53.65 -41.28 85.25
CA PRO A 278 54.42 -40.32 84.44
C PRO A 278 53.47 -39.22 83.91
N ASP A 279 53.91 -38.08 83.40
CA ASP A 279 55.14 -37.31 83.52
C ASP A 279 54.84 -35.96 82.83
N SER A 280 55.59 -34.93 83.19
CA SER A 280 55.42 -33.52 82.77
C SER A 280 55.56 -33.19 81.26
N LEU A 281 55.53 -34.20 80.38
CA LEU A 281 55.68 -34.05 78.93
C LEU A 281 54.32 -33.97 78.19
N ASP A 282 53.31 -34.69 78.68
CA ASP A 282 52.01 -34.77 78.00
C ASP A 282 51.19 -33.47 78.14
N SER A 283 51.35 -32.72 79.24
CA SER A 283 50.72 -31.41 79.41
C SER A 283 51.22 -30.37 78.40
N ALA A 284 52.50 -30.41 78.01
CA ALA A 284 53.09 -29.45 77.07
C ALA A 284 52.54 -29.64 75.63
N CYS A 285 52.39 -30.90 75.20
CA CYS A 285 51.79 -31.25 73.91
C CYS A 285 50.32 -30.81 73.81
N ILE A 286 49.54 -30.99 74.90
CA ILE A 286 48.12 -30.58 74.96
C ILE A 286 47.99 -29.05 74.84
N LEU A 287 48.83 -28.28 75.54
CA LEU A 287 48.83 -26.81 75.51
C LEU A 287 49.13 -26.25 74.11
N LEU A 288 50.13 -26.80 73.39
CA LEU A 288 50.47 -26.36 72.04
C LEU A 288 49.47 -26.83 70.97
N GLY A 289 48.88 -28.02 71.14
CA GLY A 289 47.80 -28.49 70.27
C GLY A 289 46.53 -27.64 70.38
N GLN A 290 46.14 -27.28 71.61
CA GLN A 290 44.98 -26.40 71.85
C GLN A 290 45.18 -24.99 71.30
N MET A 291 46.41 -24.45 71.37
CA MET A 291 46.77 -23.19 70.73
C MET A 291 46.52 -23.23 69.23
N CYS A 292 46.96 -24.28 68.54
CA CYS A 292 46.78 -24.41 67.08
C CYS A 292 45.29 -24.41 66.69
N SER A 293 44.45 -25.11 67.46
CA SER A 293 43.00 -25.09 67.23
C SER A 293 42.39 -23.70 67.46
N ARG A 294 42.85 -22.96 68.47
CA ARG A 294 42.41 -21.57 68.69
C ARG A 294 42.87 -20.63 67.58
N VAL A 295 44.10 -20.77 67.08
CA VAL A 295 44.58 -19.99 65.92
C VAL A 295 43.66 -20.18 64.73
N GLN A 296 43.29 -21.42 64.41
CA GLN A 296 42.43 -21.72 63.27
C GLN A 296 41.00 -21.17 63.47
N ALA A 297 40.45 -21.24 64.68
CA ALA A 297 39.14 -20.67 65.02
C ALA A 297 39.13 -19.13 64.94
N MET A 298 40.15 -18.46 65.48
CA MET A 298 40.28 -17.00 65.44
C MET A 298 40.48 -16.49 64.01
N MET A 299 41.25 -17.22 63.18
CA MET A 299 41.37 -16.89 61.76
C MET A 299 40.03 -17.02 61.04
N TYR A 300 39.25 -18.07 61.33
CA TYR A 300 37.92 -18.24 60.74
C TYR A 300 36.99 -17.08 61.13
N GLN A 301 36.92 -16.75 62.43
CA GLN A 301 36.09 -15.66 62.95
C GLN A 301 36.42 -14.31 62.29
N LYS A 302 37.69 -14.03 61.99
CA LYS A 302 38.11 -12.76 61.35
C LYS A 302 37.78 -12.67 59.88
N VAL A 303 37.65 -13.82 59.21
CA VAL A 303 37.41 -13.88 57.76
C VAL A 303 35.91 -14.00 57.47
N LEU A 304 35.20 -14.77 58.28
CA LEU A 304 33.78 -15.09 58.18
C LEU A 304 33.09 -14.96 59.56
N PRO A 305 32.91 -13.73 60.10
CA PRO A 305 32.32 -13.54 61.42
C PRO A 305 30.88 -14.08 61.52
N ASP A 306 30.08 -13.96 60.45
CA ASP A 306 28.68 -14.39 60.44
C ASP A 306 28.50 -15.92 60.46
N GLY A 307 29.55 -16.69 60.16
CA GLY A 307 29.54 -18.16 60.15
C GLY A 307 30.26 -18.79 61.35
N TYR A 308 30.66 -17.99 62.34
CA TYR A 308 31.43 -18.47 63.48
C TYR A 308 30.54 -19.02 64.61
N ASP A 309 30.92 -20.20 65.12
CA ASP A 309 30.30 -20.96 66.20
C ASP A 309 31.43 -21.49 67.10
N GLU A 310 31.35 -21.20 68.41
CA GLU A 310 32.36 -21.55 69.40
C GLU A 310 32.58 -23.06 69.57
N HIS A 311 31.59 -23.89 69.18
CA HIS A 311 31.65 -25.34 69.31
C HIS A 311 32.18 -26.04 68.05
N CYS A 312 32.47 -25.30 66.98
CA CYS A 312 32.93 -25.85 65.70
C CYS A 312 34.46 -25.93 65.58
N SER A 313 34.96 -27.02 64.96
CA SER A 313 36.39 -27.23 64.71
C SER A 313 36.79 -26.66 63.36
N TYR A 314 37.41 -25.48 63.37
CA TYR A 314 37.84 -24.81 62.15
C TYR A 314 39.22 -25.29 61.69
N LYS A 315 39.32 -25.59 60.40
CA LYS A 315 40.61 -25.85 59.73
C LYS A 315 40.81 -24.81 58.65
N VAL A 316 42.06 -24.42 58.40
CA VAL A 316 42.41 -23.40 57.38
C VAL A 316 41.84 -23.75 56.00
N LYS A 317 41.82 -25.04 55.64
CA LYS A 317 41.21 -25.51 54.39
C LYS A 317 39.70 -25.21 54.29
N PHE A 318 38.99 -25.24 55.43
CA PHE A 318 37.56 -24.94 55.48
C PHE A 318 37.29 -23.45 55.31
N ILE A 319 38.22 -22.57 55.71
CA ILE A 319 38.08 -21.13 55.43
C ILE A 319 38.06 -20.88 53.92
N GLU A 320 38.97 -21.52 53.18
CA GLU A 320 39.06 -21.36 51.72
C GLU A 320 37.86 -22.00 51.00
N GLU A 321 37.43 -23.18 51.45
CA GLU A 321 36.23 -23.86 50.95
C GLU A 321 34.95 -23.05 51.23
N ASP A 322 34.79 -22.47 52.43
CA ASP A 322 33.60 -21.72 52.81
C ASP A 322 33.53 -20.33 52.16
N ILE A 323 34.67 -19.72 51.81
CA ILE A 323 34.69 -18.53 50.95
C ILE A 323 34.21 -18.90 49.53
N ALA A 324 34.63 -20.06 49.01
CA ALA A 324 34.25 -20.52 47.68
C ALA A 324 32.74 -20.83 47.56
N LEU A 325 32.08 -21.17 48.67
CA LEU A 325 30.64 -21.43 48.74
C LEU A 325 29.77 -20.17 48.80
N ARG A 326 30.34 -18.98 49.05
CA ARG A 326 29.62 -17.71 49.00
C ARG A 326 29.56 -17.19 47.57
N GLU A 327 28.54 -16.41 47.25
CA GLU A 327 28.35 -15.86 45.89
C GLU A 327 28.33 -14.32 45.91
N GLY A 328 28.82 -13.70 44.84
CA GLY A 328 28.73 -12.26 44.62
C GLY A 328 29.69 -11.42 45.48
N GLU A 329 29.20 -10.27 45.96
CA GLU A 329 30.00 -9.28 46.69
C GLU A 329 30.52 -9.83 48.03
N ASP A 330 29.75 -10.67 48.71
CA ASP A 330 30.13 -11.28 49.99
C ASP A 330 31.36 -12.20 49.84
N GLN A 331 31.45 -12.93 48.74
CA GLN A 331 32.61 -13.76 48.41
C GLN A 331 33.86 -12.91 48.18
N HIS A 332 33.71 -11.78 47.47
CA HIS A 332 34.82 -10.88 47.20
C HIS A 332 35.34 -10.23 48.50
N GLN A 333 34.43 -9.78 49.37
CA GLN A 333 34.80 -9.21 50.67
C GLN A 333 35.46 -10.24 51.60
N ALA A 334 34.94 -11.47 51.67
CA ALA A 334 35.55 -12.54 52.46
C ALA A 334 36.94 -12.94 51.93
N SER A 335 37.11 -13.03 50.62
CA SER A 335 38.42 -13.28 49.98
C SER A 335 39.41 -12.16 50.30
N LYS A 336 38.97 -10.90 50.25
CA LYS A 336 39.80 -9.74 50.61
C LYS A 336 40.24 -9.77 52.07
N ARG A 337 39.32 -10.05 53.01
CA ARG A 337 39.64 -10.24 54.44
C ARG A 337 40.66 -11.37 54.63
N TRP A 338 40.54 -12.47 53.87
CA TRP A 338 41.48 -13.60 53.93
C TRP A 338 42.90 -13.22 53.49
N GLU A 339 43.05 -12.52 52.37
CA GLU A 339 44.36 -12.07 51.89
C GLU A 339 45.00 -11.01 52.80
N GLU A 340 44.21 -10.06 53.31
CA GLU A 340 44.68 -9.07 54.27
C GLU A 340 45.13 -9.72 55.58
N LEU A 341 44.38 -10.69 56.10
CA LEU A 341 44.73 -11.43 57.31
C LEU A 341 46.01 -12.24 57.11
N LYS A 342 46.15 -12.95 55.98
CA LYS A 342 47.38 -13.68 55.65
C LYS A 342 48.59 -12.76 55.59
N THR A 343 48.44 -11.57 55.01
CA THR A 343 49.51 -10.58 54.93
C THR A 343 49.92 -10.08 56.32
N LYS A 344 48.95 -9.69 57.17
CA LYS A 344 49.21 -9.20 58.54
C LYS A 344 49.90 -10.23 59.42
N LEU A 345 49.55 -11.50 59.27
CA LEU A 345 50.12 -12.61 60.06
C LEU A 345 51.43 -13.15 59.48
N SER A 346 51.95 -12.59 58.37
CA SER A 346 53.06 -13.17 57.60
C SER A 346 52.85 -14.66 57.31
N TRP A 347 51.61 -15.00 56.91
CA TRP A 347 51.15 -16.37 56.81
C TRP A 347 51.79 -17.12 55.63
N ASN A 348 52.36 -18.29 55.91
CA ASN A 348 52.91 -19.17 54.88
C ASN A 348 51.97 -20.34 54.59
N ASN A 349 51.37 -20.35 53.39
CA ASN A 349 50.38 -21.34 52.94
C ASN A 349 50.86 -22.80 52.98
N ALA A 350 52.17 -23.05 52.94
CA ALA A 350 52.74 -24.40 53.00
C ALA A 350 53.27 -24.75 54.39
N LYS A 351 53.99 -23.82 55.04
CA LYS A 351 54.70 -24.09 56.30
C LYS A 351 53.75 -24.10 57.50
N HIS A 352 52.93 -23.06 57.69
CA HIS A 352 52.13 -22.93 58.91
C HIS A 352 51.05 -24.02 59.05
N PRO A 353 50.27 -24.37 58.00
CA PRO A 353 49.32 -25.48 58.09
C PRO A 353 49.98 -26.82 58.39
N ARG A 354 51.16 -27.10 57.84
CA ARG A 354 51.92 -28.34 58.11
C ARG A 354 52.46 -28.38 59.53
N THR A 355 53.03 -27.27 60.02
CA THR A 355 53.50 -27.13 61.39
C THR A 355 52.36 -27.37 62.39
N MET A 356 51.20 -26.73 62.21
CA MET A 356 50.05 -26.93 63.09
C MET A 356 49.51 -28.36 63.04
N LYS A 357 49.44 -28.99 61.85
CA LYS A 357 49.03 -30.38 61.69
C LYS A 357 49.96 -31.33 62.45
N GLU A 358 51.27 -31.13 62.38
CA GLU A 358 52.26 -31.94 63.12
C GLU A 358 52.19 -31.73 64.64
N ILE A 359 51.89 -30.51 65.11
CA ILE A 359 51.64 -30.23 66.54
C ILE A 359 50.35 -30.94 67.01
N GLN A 360 49.28 -30.87 66.20
CA GLN A 360 47.97 -31.44 66.54
C GLN A 360 47.93 -32.98 66.45
N ASN A 361 48.70 -33.61 65.56
CA ASN A 361 48.74 -35.08 65.37
C ASN A 361 49.22 -35.86 66.62
N LYS A 362 49.80 -35.19 67.61
CA LYS A 362 50.28 -35.80 68.86
C LYS A 362 49.31 -35.66 70.05
N ARG A 363 48.05 -35.25 69.81
CA ARG A 363 47.03 -35.07 70.87
C ARG A 363 46.21 -36.36 71.09
N ASN A 364 46.04 -36.76 72.37
CA ASN A 364 44.95 -37.64 72.84
C ASN A 364 43.73 -36.78 73.25
N GLU A 365 42.52 -37.30 73.05
CA GLU A 365 41.33 -36.53 72.63
C GLU A 365 40.53 -35.72 73.67
N MET A 366 40.94 -35.57 74.94
CA MET A 366 40.09 -34.83 75.93
C MET A 366 40.90 -34.08 76.99
N ALA A 367 41.01 -32.74 76.85
CA ALA A 367 41.31 -31.80 77.94
C ALA A 367 41.19 -30.33 77.45
N HIS A 368 40.41 -29.51 78.15
CA HIS A 368 40.30 -28.05 77.92
C HIS A 368 41.04 -27.29 79.04
N PRO A 369 42.27 -26.80 78.83
CA PRO A 369 42.92 -25.93 79.81
C PRO A 369 42.31 -24.52 79.80
N GLU A 370 41.85 -24.06 80.96
CA GLU A 370 40.94 -22.91 81.09
C GLU A 370 41.53 -21.52 80.75
N LYS A 371 42.86 -21.30 80.80
CA LYS A 371 43.46 -20.01 80.40
C LYS A 371 44.85 -20.18 79.76
N LEU A 372 44.92 -19.93 78.45
CA LEU A 372 46.15 -19.93 77.65
C LEU A 372 46.83 -18.55 77.78
N THR A 373 48.12 -18.51 78.14
CA THR A 373 48.92 -17.28 78.16
C THR A 373 50.20 -17.47 77.36
N LYS A 374 50.71 -16.39 76.75
CA LYS A 374 51.94 -16.42 75.94
C LYS A 374 53.13 -17.03 76.70
N ASP A 375 53.30 -16.67 77.97
CA ASP A 375 54.35 -17.21 78.83
C ASP A 375 54.24 -18.74 79.03
N LYS A 376 53.03 -19.28 79.21
CA LYS A 376 52.79 -20.72 79.31
C LYS A 376 53.13 -21.45 78.01
N LEU A 377 52.78 -20.88 76.86
CA LEU A 377 53.08 -21.47 75.56
C LEU A 377 54.57 -21.50 75.25
N LEU A 378 55.28 -20.43 75.59
CA LEU A 378 56.74 -20.34 75.44
C LEU A 378 57.46 -21.34 76.35
N LYS A 379 57.00 -21.50 77.61
CA LYS A 379 57.51 -22.53 78.52
C LYS A 379 57.26 -23.94 77.98
N SER A 380 56.07 -24.23 77.46
CA SER A 380 55.75 -25.53 76.84
C SER A 380 56.61 -25.83 75.61
N ALA A 381 56.85 -24.84 74.75
CA ALA A 381 57.75 -25.00 73.60
C ALA A 381 59.19 -25.29 74.03
N LYS A 382 59.67 -24.64 75.09
CA LYS A 382 61.00 -24.87 75.64
C LYS A 382 61.13 -26.28 76.26
N VAL A 383 60.14 -26.73 77.03
CA VAL A 383 60.09 -28.11 77.56
C VAL A 383 60.16 -29.15 76.45
N MET A 384 59.43 -28.95 75.34
CA MET A 384 59.48 -29.88 74.21
C MET A 384 60.80 -29.81 73.42
N GLN A 385 61.46 -28.66 73.40
CA GLN A 385 62.80 -28.49 72.82
C GLN A 385 63.85 -29.24 73.64
N ASP A 386 63.84 -29.05 74.97
CA ASP A 386 64.77 -29.70 75.90
C ASP A 386 64.60 -31.23 75.87
N ALA A 387 63.36 -31.71 75.70
CA ALA A 387 63.05 -33.13 75.51
C ALA A 387 63.42 -33.69 74.12
N LYS A 388 64.04 -32.89 73.23
CA LYS A 388 64.38 -33.21 71.83
C LYS A 388 63.20 -33.73 71.00
N LYS A 389 61.97 -33.32 71.34
CA LYS A 389 60.75 -33.73 70.63
C LYS A 389 60.38 -32.76 69.49
N LEU A 390 60.95 -31.54 69.47
CA LEU A 390 60.77 -30.57 68.39
C LEU A 390 61.78 -30.78 67.26
N HIS A 391 61.31 -31.32 66.13
CA HIS A 391 62.11 -31.60 64.94
C HIS A 391 61.26 -31.52 63.66
N GLY A 392 61.91 -31.37 62.51
CA GLY A 392 61.24 -31.29 61.21
C GLY A 392 60.28 -30.09 61.11
N TRP A 393 59.05 -30.35 60.67
CA TRP A 393 58.01 -29.32 60.55
C TRP A 393 57.54 -28.77 61.90
N MET A 394 57.77 -29.50 63.00
CA MET A 394 57.53 -29.05 64.38
C MET A 394 58.84 -28.55 65.05
N SER A 395 59.67 -27.82 64.31
CA SER A 395 60.89 -27.22 64.87
C SER A 395 60.55 -26.12 65.88
N PHE A 396 61.46 -25.85 66.82
CA PHE A 396 61.28 -24.79 67.82
C PHE A 396 60.97 -23.42 67.19
N ASN A 397 61.63 -23.07 66.09
CA ASN A 397 61.39 -21.83 65.36
C ASN A 397 59.98 -21.77 64.76
N HIS A 398 59.52 -22.86 64.15
CA HIS A 398 58.16 -22.92 63.59
C HIS A 398 57.09 -22.88 64.68
N VAL A 399 57.29 -23.56 65.82
CA VAL A 399 56.37 -23.48 66.97
C VAL A 399 56.31 -22.05 67.52
N HIS A 400 57.46 -21.37 67.61
CA HIS A 400 57.53 -19.95 68.00
C HIS A 400 56.81 -19.02 67.03
N GLU A 401 56.87 -19.27 65.72
CA GLU A 401 56.10 -18.53 64.71
C GLU A 401 54.60 -18.71 64.92
N ILE A 402 54.12 -19.92 65.20
CA ILE A 402 52.70 -20.14 65.52
C ILE A 402 52.28 -19.45 66.83
N ILE A 403 53.14 -19.45 67.87
CA ILE A 403 52.87 -18.72 69.12
C ILE A 403 52.77 -17.20 68.87
N ARG A 404 53.60 -16.66 67.97
CA ARG A 404 53.52 -15.25 67.55
C ARG A 404 52.22 -14.94 66.80
N ILE A 405 51.82 -15.81 65.88
CA ILE A 405 50.55 -15.68 65.14
C ILE A 405 49.36 -15.70 66.10
N TRP A 406 49.36 -16.60 67.08
CA TRP A 406 48.32 -16.67 68.11
C TRP A 406 48.22 -15.39 68.94
N ASP A 407 49.36 -14.82 69.35
CA ASP A 407 49.41 -13.58 70.12
C ASP A 407 48.92 -12.37 69.30
N LEU A 408 49.31 -12.29 68.03
CA LEU A 408 48.85 -11.23 67.11
C LEU A 408 47.34 -11.30 66.86
N LEU A 409 46.80 -12.51 66.64
CA LEU A 409 45.36 -12.71 66.46
C LEU A 409 44.54 -12.29 67.69
N GLY A 410 45.09 -12.45 68.90
CA GLY A 410 44.44 -12.03 70.15
C GLY A 410 44.44 -10.54 70.40
N GLN A 411 45.25 -9.77 69.65
CA GLN A 411 45.37 -8.31 69.76
C GLN A 411 44.66 -7.57 68.63
N MET A 412 44.20 -8.28 67.59
CA MET A 412 43.43 -7.70 66.49
C MET A 412 41.96 -7.61 66.90
N GLU A 413 41.41 -6.40 67.01
CA GLU A 413 39.96 -6.16 67.17
C GLU A 413 39.15 -6.48 65.92
#